data_AF-A0A382IHV7-F1
#
_entry.id   AF-A0A382IHV7-F1
#
_cell.length_a   1.000
_cell.length_b   1.000
_cell.length_c   1.000
_cell.angle_alpha   90.00
_cell.angle_beta   90.00
_cell.angle_gamma   90.00
#
_symmetry.space_group_name_H-M   'P 1'
#
loop_
_entity.id
_entity.type
_entity.pdbx_description
1 polymer ?
#
loop_
_entity_poly.entity_id
_entity_poly.type
_entity_poly.pdbx_seq_one_letter_code
_entity_poly.pdbx_strand_id
1 'polypeptide(L)'
;MDKIYVGWDSREDIAYQVCEHSILNRSKTTDVIPLKQSDLRDSGTYTREKDKLGSTEFTFTRFLVPHLQDYKGWALFCDCDMVFLIDAKEIFNQALAKYAVMCVQHDYNVKEGTKMDNQLQLPYPRKNWSSVVLFNCGHPSNKKLTKELINNPSTTGKYLHRFSWLDDSDIGELHYSYNWLVG
;
A
#
# COMPACT_ATOMS: atom_id res chain seq x y z
N MET A 1 -2.93 19.57 -2.61
CA MET A 1 -1.55 19.09 -2.41
C MET A 1 -1.63 17.59 -2.45
N ASP A 2 -0.79 16.93 -3.24
CA ASP A 2 -0.81 15.48 -3.35
C ASP A 2 -0.29 14.87 -2.05
N LYS A 3 -0.94 13.81 -1.57
CA LYS A 3 -0.60 13.14 -0.31
C LYS A 3 -0.05 11.75 -0.59
N ILE A 4 1.10 11.45 0.00
CA ILE A 4 1.74 10.15 -0.05
C ILE A 4 1.80 9.60 1.36
N TYR A 5 1.13 8.48 1.57
CA TYR A 5 1.21 7.71 2.81
C TYR A 5 2.31 6.67 2.68
N VAL A 6 3.30 6.74 3.57
CA VAL A 6 4.41 5.78 3.58
C VAL A 6 4.18 4.82 4.73
N GLY A 7 4.36 3.53 4.48
CA GLY A 7 4.48 2.54 5.54
C GLY A 7 5.53 2.98 6.56
N TRP A 8 5.29 2.72 7.84
CA TRP A 8 6.29 2.97 8.88
C TRP A 8 6.38 1.76 9.79
N ASP A 9 7.59 1.31 10.07
CA ASP A 9 7.88 0.20 10.97
C ASP A 9 8.98 0.62 11.94
N SER A 10 8.74 0.44 13.23
CA SER A 10 9.69 0.80 14.29
C SER A 10 11.07 0.14 14.15
N ARG A 11 11.16 -0.98 13.42
CA ARG A 11 12.41 -1.69 13.15
C ARG A 11 13.18 -1.14 11.94
N GLU A 12 12.52 -0.37 11.08
CA GLU A 12 13.02 0.06 9.77
C GLU A 12 12.91 1.58 9.57
N ASP A 13 13.06 2.36 10.65
CA ASP A 13 12.91 3.83 10.59
C ASP A 13 13.88 4.50 9.58
N ILE A 14 15.09 3.95 9.42
CA ILE A 14 16.04 4.43 8.39
C ILE A 14 15.48 4.26 6.98
N ALA A 15 14.77 3.15 6.69
CA ALA A 15 14.16 2.93 5.38
C ALA A 15 13.11 4.00 5.11
N TYR A 16 12.23 4.26 6.09
CA TYR A 16 11.26 5.36 6.02
C TYR A 16 11.94 6.71 5.75
N GLN A 17 12.98 7.08 6.51
CA GLN A 17 13.67 8.37 6.35
C GLN A 17 14.28 8.51 4.94
N VAL A 18 14.85 7.45 4.39
CA VAL A 18 15.39 7.43 3.03
C VAL A 18 14.26 7.59 2.00
N CYS A 19 13.15 6.88 2.17
CA CYS A 19 11.97 6.98 1.31
C CYS A 19 11.41 8.41 1.31
N GLU A 20 11.12 8.96 2.50
CA GLU A 20 10.64 10.33 2.71
C GLU A 20 11.58 11.35 2.07
N HIS A 21 12.88 11.26 2.36
CA HIS A 21 13.88 12.16 1.79
C HIS A 21 13.91 12.08 0.25
N SER A 22 13.86 10.87 -0.31
CA SER A 22 13.88 10.67 -1.76
C SER A 22 12.66 11.28 -2.46
N ILE A 23 11.48 11.21 -1.82
CA ILE A 23 10.23 11.82 -2.28
C ILE A 23 10.35 13.34 -2.21
N LEU A 24 10.66 13.91 -1.03
CA LEU A 24 10.66 15.36 -0.80
C LEU A 24 11.72 16.08 -1.64
N ASN A 25 12.84 15.43 -1.95
CA ASN A 25 13.87 16.00 -2.81
C ASN A 25 13.40 16.19 -4.27
N ARG A 26 12.39 15.43 -4.72
CA ARG A 26 11.88 15.47 -6.10
C ARG A 26 10.49 16.08 -6.21
N SER A 27 9.65 15.89 -5.20
CA SER A 27 8.22 16.23 -5.19
C SER A 27 7.97 17.30 -4.13
N LYS A 28 8.42 18.53 -4.41
CA LYS A 28 8.45 19.62 -3.41
C LYS A 28 7.08 20.09 -2.92
N THR A 29 6.01 19.76 -3.64
CA THR A 29 4.63 20.12 -3.31
C THR A 29 3.81 18.92 -2.84
N THR A 30 4.47 17.91 -2.29
CA THR A 30 3.84 16.70 -1.81
C THR A 30 3.92 16.63 -0.30
N ASP A 31 2.82 16.21 0.32
CA ASP A 31 2.75 15.93 1.75
C ASP A 31 3.04 14.43 1.98
N VAL A 32 4.07 14.14 2.78
CA VAL A 32 4.52 12.76 3.08
C VAL A 32 4.11 12.43 4.50
N ILE A 33 3.27 11.40 4.65
CA ILE A 33 2.60 11.06 5.91
C ILE A 33 2.99 9.64 6.32
N PRO A 34 3.71 9.44 7.44
CA PRO A 34 4.01 8.10 7.91
C PRO A 34 2.77 7.45 8.53
N LEU A 35 2.54 6.17 8.23
CA LEU A 35 1.49 5.35 8.86
C LEU A 35 1.98 4.74 10.19
N LYS A 36 2.31 5.59 11.16
CA LYS A 36 2.77 5.17 12.49
C LYS A 36 1.62 4.56 13.29
N GLN A 37 1.80 3.32 13.76
CA GLN A 37 0.75 2.67 14.55
C GLN A 37 0.46 3.37 15.88
N SER A 38 1.45 4.00 16.53
CA SER A 38 1.22 4.79 17.75
C SER A 38 0.15 5.85 17.52
N ASP A 39 0.34 6.67 16.50
CA ASP A 39 -0.52 7.83 16.20
C ASP A 39 -1.91 7.36 15.73
N LEU A 40 -1.94 6.29 14.94
CA LEU A 40 -3.18 5.67 14.49
C LEU A 40 -3.97 5.01 15.63
N ARG A 41 -3.29 4.51 16.67
CA ARG A 41 -3.92 3.94 17.87
C ARG A 41 -4.41 5.04 18.81
N ASP A 42 -3.61 6.07 19.02
CA ASP A 42 -3.95 7.21 19.85
C ASP A 42 -5.19 7.95 19.32
N SER A 43 -5.36 8.02 18.00
CA SER A 43 -6.56 8.57 17.35
C SER A 43 -7.77 7.61 17.33
N GLY A 44 -7.61 6.36 17.79
CA GLY A 44 -8.65 5.33 17.68
C GLY A 44 -8.92 4.85 16.24
N THR A 45 -8.05 5.19 15.29
CA THR A 45 -8.18 4.81 13.88
C THR A 45 -7.81 3.33 13.67
N TYR A 46 -6.79 2.86 14.38
CA TYR A 46 -6.31 1.49 14.33
C TYR A 46 -6.34 0.87 15.72
N THR A 47 -7.03 -0.25 15.88
CA THR A 47 -7.22 -0.95 17.15
C THR A 47 -6.91 -2.44 17.05
N ARG A 48 -6.60 -2.94 15.85
CA ARG A 48 -6.24 -4.35 15.64
C ARG A 48 -5.04 -4.74 16.50
N GLU A 49 -5.11 -5.91 17.12
CA GLU A 49 -3.98 -6.52 17.82
C GLU A 49 -2.86 -6.89 16.84
N LYS A 50 -1.66 -7.16 17.38
CA LYS A 50 -0.52 -7.58 16.56
C LYS A 50 -0.84 -8.87 15.80
N ASP A 51 -0.88 -8.79 14.48
CA ASP A 51 -1.13 -9.96 13.63
C ASP A 51 0.14 -10.82 13.57
N LYS A 52 0.01 -12.12 13.86
CA LYS A 52 1.14 -13.07 13.83
C LYS A 52 1.68 -13.32 12.43
N LEU A 53 0.88 -13.05 11.39
CA LEU A 53 1.24 -13.22 9.99
C LEU A 53 1.65 -11.90 9.33
N GLY A 54 1.48 -10.76 10.01
CA GLY A 54 1.93 -9.46 9.52
C GLY A 54 3.46 -9.36 9.57
N SER A 55 4.09 -9.07 8.43
CA SER A 55 5.54 -8.91 8.33
C SER A 55 6.00 -7.52 8.79
N THR A 56 5.16 -6.50 8.60
CA THR A 56 5.45 -5.11 8.98
C THR A 56 4.29 -4.44 9.73
N GLU A 57 4.57 -3.37 10.46
CA GLU A 57 3.57 -2.56 11.17
C GLU A 57 2.54 -1.93 10.22
N PHE A 58 2.87 -1.77 8.93
CA PHE A 58 1.97 -1.23 7.91
C PHE A 58 1.27 -2.28 7.05
N THR A 59 1.33 -3.56 7.43
CA THR A 59 0.61 -4.65 6.73
C THR A 59 -0.88 -4.32 6.54
N PHE A 60 -1.55 -3.86 7.61
CA PHE A 60 -2.98 -3.53 7.57
C PHE A 60 -3.26 -2.03 7.49
N THR A 61 -2.41 -1.18 8.08
CA THR A 61 -2.67 0.27 8.14
C THR A 61 -2.63 0.93 6.76
N ARG A 62 -1.91 0.36 5.78
CA ARG A 62 -1.94 0.83 4.38
C ARG A 62 -3.33 0.91 3.77
N PHE A 63 -4.26 0.07 4.24
CA PHE A 63 -5.63 0.05 3.75
C PHE A 63 -6.53 1.09 4.43
N LEU A 64 -6.03 1.80 5.45
CA LEU A 64 -6.73 2.94 6.05
C LEU A 64 -6.61 4.21 5.20
N VAL A 65 -5.80 4.23 4.15
CA VAL A 65 -5.55 5.42 3.33
C VAL A 65 -6.84 6.09 2.81
N PRO A 66 -7.83 5.36 2.25
CA PRO A 66 -9.11 5.99 1.90
C PRO A 66 -9.82 6.65 3.09
N HIS A 67 -9.82 6.01 4.26
CA HIS A 67 -10.41 6.58 5.48
C HIS A 67 -9.66 7.84 5.94
N LEU A 68 -8.32 7.80 5.97
CA LEU A 68 -7.45 8.92 6.34
C LEU A 68 -7.55 10.11 5.36
N GLN A 69 -8.09 9.87 4.16
CA GLN A 69 -8.38 10.90 3.17
C GLN A 69 -9.84 11.34 3.15
N ASP A 70 -10.63 11.01 4.18
CA ASP A 70 -12.06 11.27 4.25
C ASP A 70 -12.83 10.75 3.03
N TYR A 71 -12.31 9.69 2.38
CA TYR A 71 -12.79 9.15 1.12
C TYR A 71 -12.91 10.20 0.01
N LYS A 72 -11.91 11.08 -0.13
CA LYS A 72 -11.86 12.15 -1.13
C LYS A 72 -10.60 12.11 -1.97
N GLY A 73 -10.75 12.42 -3.26
CA GLY A 73 -9.63 12.61 -4.18
C GLY A 73 -8.77 11.35 -4.34
N TRP A 74 -7.48 11.57 -4.59
CA TRP A 74 -6.49 10.54 -4.79
C TRP A 74 -5.39 10.64 -3.74
N ALA A 75 -4.82 9.49 -3.36
CA ALA A 75 -3.65 9.42 -2.50
C ALA A 75 -2.76 8.25 -2.92
N LEU A 76 -1.45 8.42 -2.81
CA LEU A 76 -0.51 7.33 -3.04
C LEU A 76 -0.18 6.66 -1.71
N PHE A 77 -0.11 5.34 -1.70
CA PHE A 77 0.56 4.57 -0.66
C PHE A 77 1.85 3.97 -1.22
N CYS A 78 2.91 3.91 -0.42
CA CYS A 78 4.04 3.05 -0.68
C CYS A 78 4.62 2.41 0.59
N ASP A 79 5.24 1.24 0.45
CA ASP A 79 6.04 0.62 1.51
C ASP A 79 7.24 1.53 1.89
N CYS A 80 7.83 1.32 3.08
CA CYS A 80 8.91 2.17 3.60
C CYS A 80 10.25 1.96 2.89
N ASP A 81 10.43 0.84 2.20
CA ASP A 81 11.67 0.43 1.54
C ASP A 81 11.76 0.89 0.07
N MET A 82 11.01 1.94 -0.28
CA MET A 82 11.01 2.53 -1.62
C MET A 82 12.02 3.68 -1.75
N VAL A 83 12.58 3.85 -2.95
CA VAL A 83 13.42 5.00 -3.32
C VAL A 83 12.85 5.66 -4.56
N PHE A 84 12.40 6.90 -4.43
CA PHE A 84 11.84 7.66 -5.54
C PHE A 84 12.97 8.27 -6.37
N LEU A 85 13.01 7.91 -7.66
CA LEU A 85 13.96 8.48 -8.64
C LEU A 85 13.32 9.53 -9.56
N ILE A 86 11.99 9.66 -9.49
CA ILE A 86 11.15 10.56 -10.30
C ILE A 86 10.36 11.51 -9.39
N ASP A 87 9.71 12.51 -9.98
CA ASP A 87 8.67 13.29 -9.29
C ASP A 87 7.43 12.38 -9.12
N ALA A 88 6.90 12.30 -7.89
CA ALA A 88 5.73 11.47 -7.60
C ALA A 88 4.49 11.90 -8.41
N LYS A 89 4.45 13.16 -8.88
CA LYS A 89 3.41 13.64 -9.79
C LYS A 89 3.30 12.81 -11.07
N GLU A 90 4.39 12.21 -11.55
CA GLU A 90 4.36 11.30 -12.69
C GLU A 90 3.49 10.05 -12.44
N ILE A 91 3.38 9.61 -11.18
CA ILE A 91 2.49 8.53 -10.75
C ILE A 91 1.04 9.03 -10.69
N PHE A 92 0.80 10.18 -10.04
CA PHE A 92 -0.53 10.79 -9.96
C PHE A 92 -1.12 11.12 -11.35
N ASN A 93 -0.28 11.51 -12.31
CA ASN A 93 -0.70 11.77 -13.69
C ASN A 93 -1.22 10.53 -14.44
N GLN A 94 -0.97 9.31 -13.93
CA GLN A 94 -1.56 8.08 -14.48
C GLN A 94 -2.98 7.81 -13.94
N ALA A 95 -3.48 8.60 -12.99
CA ALA A 95 -4.79 8.40 -12.41
C ALA A 95 -5.91 8.40 -13.47
N LEU A 96 -6.70 7.33 -13.48
CA LEU A 96 -7.88 7.19 -14.33
C LEU A 96 -9.12 7.00 -13.45
N ALA A 97 -10.07 7.93 -13.55
CA ALA A 97 -11.23 8.04 -12.66
C ALA A 97 -12.10 6.77 -12.54
N LYS A 98 -12.08 5.90 -13.56
CA LYS A 98 -12.82 4.64 -13.58
C LYS A 98 -12.27 3.57 -12.64
N TYR A 99 -11.03 3.69 -12.18
CA TYR A 99 -10.39 2.69 -11.32
C TYR A 99 -10.48 3.11 -9.85
N ALA A 100 -10.70 2.12 -8.97
CA ALA A 100 -10.70 2.31 -7.52
C ALA A 100 -9.27 2.33 -6.97
N VAL A 101 -8.39 1.51 -7.54
CA VAL A 101 -6.95 1.49 -7.23
C VAL A 101 -6.17 1.34 -8.51
N MET A 102 -4.95 1.86 -8.55
CA MET A 102 -3.99 1.59 -9.60
C MET A 102 -2.67 1.14 -8.98
N CYS A 103 -2.07 0.09 -9.53
CA CYS A 103 -0.81 -0.48 -9.04
C CYS A 103 -0.04 -1.14 -10.17
N VAL A 104 1.24 -1.42 -9.96
CA VAL A 104 1.98 -2.28 -10.88
C VAL A 104 1.57 -3.73 -10.63
N GLN A 105 1.11 -4.39 -11.68
CA GLN A 105 0.56 -5.74 -11.62
C GLN A 105 1.66 -6.78 -11.87
N HIS A 106 2.58 -6.92 -10.90
CA HIS A 106 3.65 -7.92 -10.96
C HIS A 106 3.10 -9.33 -11.17
N ASP A 107 3.60 -10.02 -12.20
CA ASP A 107 3.28 -11.42 -12.42
C ASP A 107 4.27 -12.31 -11.65
N TYR A 108 3.84 -12.80 -10.49
CA TYR A 108 4.62 -13.71 -9.65
C TYR A 108 4.24 -15.16 -9.90
N ASN A 109 4.56 -15.66 -11.10
CA ASN A 109 4.38 -17.05 -11.49
C ASN A 109 5.60 -17.89 -11.08
N VAL A 110 5.74 -18.20 -9.79
CA VAL A 110 6.71 -19.21 -9.38
C VAL A 110 6.04 -20.57 -9.33
N LYS A 111 6.59 -21.53 -10.08
CA LYS A 111 6.14 -22.93 -10.04
C LYS A 111 6.28 -23.46 -8.62
N GLU A 112 5.29 -24.24 -8.16
CA GLU A 112 5.37 -24.92 -6.87
C GLU A 112 6.67 -25.71 -6.76
N GLY A 113 7.37 -25.56 -5.64
CA GLY A 113 8.67 -26.17 -5.41
C GLY A 113 9.12 -26.03 -3.96
N THR A 114 10.32 -26.53 -3.69
CA THR A 114 10.97 -26.44 -2.39
C THR A 114 12.02 -25.32 -2.44
N LYS A 115 11.92 -24.31 -1.57
CA LYS A 115 12.96 -23.28 -1.43
C LYS A 115 14.27 -23.88 -0.89
N MET A 116 15.38 -23.11 -0.93
CA MET A 116 16.70 -23.53 -0.40
C MET A 116 16.67 -23.97 1.08
N ASP A 117 15.62 -23.65 1.83
CA ASP A 117 15.43 -23.91 3.26
C ASP A 117 14.35 -24.99 3.55
N ASN A 118 14.03 -25.84 2.57
CA ASN A 118 12.94 -26.83 2.67
C ASN A 118 11.53 -26.24 2.89
N GLN A 119 11.33 -24.93 2.70
CA GLN A 119 10.00 -24.34 2.79
C GLN A 119 9.22 -24.51 1.48
N LEU A 120 7.93 -24.85 1.62
CA LEU A 120 6.98 -24.91 0.52
C LEU A 120 6.85 -23.54 -0.16
N GLN A 121 7.14 -23.51 -1.46
CA GLN A 121 6.89 -22.35 -2.30
C GLN A 121 5.44 -22.38 -2.78
N LEU A 122 4.56 -21.70 -2.06
CA LEU A 122 3.16 -21.54 -2.45
C LEU A 122 3.00 -20.37 -3.43
N PRO A 123 2.14 -20.51 -4.47
CA PRO A 123 1.78 -19.39 -5.32
C PRO A 123 1.13 -18.28 -4.48
N TYR A 124 1.60 -17.06 -4.66
CA TYR A 124 1.09 -15.88 -3.97
C TYR A 124 0.51 -14.91 -5.00
N PRO A 125 -0.76 -15.07 -5.41
CA PRO A 125 -1.42 -14.16 -6.33
C PRO A 125 -1.35 -12.72 -5.84
N ARG A 126 -1.08 -11.80 -6.77
CA ARG A 126 -0.95 -10.35 -6.50
C ARG A 126 0.15 -9.99 -5.50
N LYS A 127 1.21 -10.79 -5.46
CA LYS A 127 2.41 -10.46 -4.66
C LYS A 127 2.93 -9.09 -5.08
N ASN A 128 3.28 -8.25 -4.09
CA ASN A 128 3.85 -6.91 -4.27
C ASN A 128 2.94 -5.88 -4.97
N TRP A 129 1.70 -6.22 -5.35
CA TRP A 129 0.76 -5.25 -5.94
C TRP A 129 0.40 -4.14 -4.95
N SER A 130 0.40 -4.46 -3.65
CA SER A 130 0.05 -3.51 -2.60
C SER A 130 1.26 -2.77 -2.00
N SER A 131 2.45 -2.89 -2.58
CA SER A 131 3.65 -2.18 -2.14
C SER A 131 3.72 -0.74 -2.65
N VAL A 132 3.07 -0.45 -3.78
CA VAL A 132 2.80 0.91 -4.26
C VAL A 132 1.38 0.92 -4.80
N VAL A 133 0.49 1.72 -4.21
CA VAL A 133 -0.93 1.77 -4.58
C VAL A 133 -1.38 3.21 -4.70
N LEU A 134 -1.82 3.60 -5.90
CA LEU A 134 -2.53 4.85 -6.11
C LEU A 134 -4.01 4.62 -5.84
N PHE A 135 -4.48 5.08 -4.68
CA PHE A 135 -5.89 4.97 -4.27
C PHE A 135 -6.71 6.11 -4.85
N ASN A 136 -7.79 5.77 -5.55
CA ASN A 136 -8.89 6.69 -5.78
C ASN A 136 -9.77 6.69 -4.53
N CYS A 137 -9.38 7.44 -3.50
CA CYS A 137 -10.10 7.49 -2.22
C CYS A 137 -11.56 7.90 -2.38
N GLY A 138 -11.88 8.69 -3.43
CA GLY A 138 -13.25 9.08 -3.79
C GLY A 138 -14.09 8.01 -4.50
N HIS A 139 -13.49 6.90 -4.96
CA HIS A 139 -14.21 5.85 -5.67
C HIS A 139 -15.21 5.14 -4.74
N PRO A 140 -16.48 4.89 -5.17
CA PRO A 140 -17.48 4.23 -4.34
C PRO A 140 -17.02 2.87 -3.77
N SER A 141 -16.28 2.07 -4.56
CA SER A 141 -15.77 0.77 -4.13
C SER A 141 -14.80 0.85 -2.93
N ASN A 142 -14.10 1.96 -2.76
CA ASN A 142 -13.18 2.17 -1.63
C ASN A 142 -13.90 2.58 -0.34
N LYS A 143 -15.19 2.91 -0.38
CA LYS A 143 -15.99 3.09 0.85
C LYS A 143 -16.15 1.80 1.66
N LYS A 144 -15.88 0.64 1.05
CA LYS A 144 -15.82 -0.65 1.74
C LYS A 144 -14.65 -0.72 2.72
N LEU A 145 -13.56 0.03 2.49
CA LEU A 145 -12.37 0.05 3.35
C LEU A 145 -12.60 0.92 4.60
N THR A 146 -13.51 0.48 5.46
CA THR A 146 -13.78 1.15 6.73
C THR A 146 -12.79 0.76 7.82
N LYS A 147 -12.67 1.59 8.86
CA LYS A 147 -11.89 1.26 10.06
C LYS A 147 -12.37 -0.05 10.68
N GLU A 148 -13.67 -0.27 10.71
CA GLU A 148 -14.28 -1.47 11.28
C GLU A 148 -13.87 -2.70 10.48
N LEU A 149 -13.88 -2.63 9.15
CA LEU A 149 -13.41 -3.72 8.29
C LEU A 149 -11.93 -4.04 8.56
N ILE A 150 -11.06 -3.02 8.59
CA ILE A 150 -9.62 -3.21 8.72
C ILE A 150 -9.23 -3.74 10.11
N ASN A 151 -9.91 -3.24 11.15
CA ASN A 151 -9.68 -3.66 12.53
C ASN A 151 -10.34 -5.01 12.88
N ASN A 152 -11.28 -5.50 12.07
CA ASN A 152 -11.91 -6.80 12.30
C ASN A 152 -10.88 -7.95 12.18
N PRO A 153 -10.69 -8.77 13.23
CA PRO A 153 -9.75 -9.90 13.20
C PRO A 153 -10.04 -10.95 12.12
N SER A 154 -11.27 -11.03 11.62
CA SER A 154 -11.65 -11.93 10.51
C SER A 154 -11.21 -11.39 9.13
N THR A 155 -10.88 -10.10 9.02
CA THR A 155 -10.33 -9.52 7.79
C THR A 155 -8.88 -9.96 7.66
N THR A 156 -8.60 -10.78 6.66
CA THR A 156 -7.29 -11.38 6.44
C THR A 156 -6.38 -10.53 5.56
N GLY A 157 -5.06 -10.68 5.72
CA GLY A 157 -4.10 -10.10 4.77
C GLY A 157 -4.35 -10.59 3.34
N LYS A 158 -4.75 -11.86 3.15
CA LYS A 158 -5.13 -12.39 1.82
C LYS A 158 -6.26 -11.57 1.18
N TYR A 159 -7.29 -11.22 1.94
CA TYR A 159 -8.40 -10.43 1.43
C TYR A 159 -7.94 -9.02 1.00
N LEU A 160 -7.14 -8.35 1.84
CA LEU A 160 -6.73 -6.98 1.56
C LEU A 160 -5.63 -6.89 0.49
N HIS A 161 -4.54 -7.64 0.63
CA HIS A 161 -3.41 -7.57 -0.32
C HIS A 161 -3.75 -8.10 -1.72
N ARG A 162 -4.86 -8.85 -1.86
CA ARG A 162 -5.39 -9.26 -3.17
C ARG A 162 -6.51 -8.37 -3.67
N PHE A 163 -6.78 -7.25 -3.01
CA PHE A 163 -7.85 -6.31 -3.38
C PHE A 163 -9.23 -6.97 -3.51
N SER A 164 -9.52 -7.99 -2.70
CA SER A 164 -10.73 -8.81 -2.84
C SER A 164 -12.04 -8.09 -2.47
N TRP A 165 -11.99 -6.82 -2.07
CA TRP A 165 -13.18 -5.97 -1.93
C TRP A 165 -13.61 -5.31 -3.26
N LEU A 166 -12.76 -5.38 -4.28
CA LEU A 166 -12.97 -4.81 -5.61
C LEU A 166 -13.33 -5.89 -6.62
N ASP A 167 -14.05 -5.47 -7.67
CA ASP A 167 -14.09 -6.20 -8.92
C ASP A 167 -12.79 -5.96 -9.69
N ASP A 168 -12.30 -6.95 -10.42
CA ASP A 168 -11.02 -6.83 -11.14
C ASP A 168 -11.04 -5.72 -12.20
N SER A 169 -12.21 -5.38 -12.74
CA SER A 169 -12.38 -4.24 -13.66
C SER A 169 -12.11 -2.87 -13.01
N ASP A 170 -12.16 -2.79 -11.67
CA ASP A 170 -11.88 -1.57 -10.90
C ASP A 170 -10.38 -1.42 -10.57
N ILE A 171 -9.55 -2.39 -10.94
CA ILE A 171 -8.10 -2.40 -10.65
C ILE A 171 -7.34 -1.96 -11.91
N GLY A 172 -6.79 -0.75 -11.88
CA GLY A 172 -5.96 -0.21 -12.95
C GLY A 172 -4.50 -0.65 -12.85
N GLU A 173 -3.80 -0.58 -13.98
CA GLU A 173 -2.37 -0.83 -14.07
C GLU A 173 -1.61 0.49 -14.08
N LEU A 174 -0.54 0.57 -13.28
CA LEU A 174 0.49 1.60 -13.37
C LEU A 174 1.66 1.09 -14.20
N HIS A 175 2.36 2.01 -14.85
CA HIS A 175 3.61 1.67 -15.55
C HIS A 175 4.60 0.98 -14.61
N TYR A 176 5.22 -0.11 -15.10
CA TYR A 176 6.04 -1.02 -14.30
C TYR A 176 7.18 -0.33 -13.54
N SER A 177 7.70 0.78 -14.05
CA SER A 177 8.80 1.54 -13.44
C SER A 177 8.44 2.17 -12.10
N TYR A 178 7.15 2.28 -11.75
CA TYR A 178 6.69 2.90 -10.51
C TYR A 178 6.67 1.96 -9.30
N ASN A 179 6.98 0.68 -9.52
CA ASN A 179 7.21 -0.30 -8.47
C ASN A 179 8.21 -1.34 -8.98
N TRP A 180 9.45 -0.90 -9.25
CA TRP A 180 10.49 -1.75 -9.82
C TRP A 180 11.10 -2.66 -8.76
N LEU A 181 11.05 -3.98 -8.98
CA LEU A 181 11.67 -4.97 -8.11
C LEU A 181 13.11 -5.22 -8.57
N VAL A 182 14.08 -5.02 -7.69
CA VAL A 182 15.52 -5.12 -8.01
C VAL A 182 16.10 -6.54 -7.84
N GLY A 183 15.29 -7.55 -7.54
CA GLY A 183 15.74 -8.91 -7.23
C GLY A 183 14.75 -10.00 -7.58
#